data_AF-A0A6J2URY6-F1
#
_entry.id   AF-A0A6J2URY6-F1
#
_cell.length_a   1.000
_cell.length_b   1.000
_cell.length_c   1.000
_cell.angle_alpha   90.00
_cell.angle_beta   90.00
_cell.angle_gamma   90.00
#
_symmetry.space_group_name_H-M   'P 1'
#
loop_
_entity.id
_entity.type
_entity.pdbx_description
1 polymer ?
#
loop_
_entity_poly.entity_id
_entity_poly.type
_entity_poly.pdbx_seq_one_letter_code
_entity_poly.pdbx_strand_id
1 'polypeptide(L)'
;MMNGPGACWEGQEDEDEDLPQMDGTCDACEPDEAQPAVQVCVTCRFAFCSVHADKHTRSTRHPLHLYCAPDPAPPPHTHREPVEGAEAQSGGAEGGSGEEEEDAEEGGKRDTVTVERLRCKEHGQEGALYCKTDEKIICVVCAVHGEHHQHDIITLREAYHWQKSKEGIDLLRCTQEMAERIKTKWTSPDMSKEELEVYVNQQFSELHRLVRLEERRTLHLVDLKEAFLTAQAAESIAEITVHTERLQEEMASITRQLGELDRVEREGVAAAASFGPPVPTPPDPAPRPELEPDVRPRLPEPRHDPRDPHDFGEGGSGSFMGHTP
;
A
#
# COMPACT_ATOMS: atom_id res chain seq x y z
N MET A 1 43.98 32.14 39.64
CA MET A 1 43.47 31.44 38.45
C MET A 1 42.95 30.10 38.92
N MET A 2 41.63 29.98 38.97
CA MET A 2 40.89 28.79 39.39
C MET A 2 40.75 27.86 38.19
N ASN A 3 40.90 26.54 38.35
CA ASN A 3 40.36 25.56 37.42
C ASN A 3 39.90 24.33 38.21
N GLY A 4 38.61 24.02 38.07
CA GLY A 4 37.91 22.90 38.71
C GLY A 4 37.85 21.65 37.83
N PRO A 5 37.13 20.60 38.27
CA PRO A 5 37.13 19.29 37.64
C PRO A 5 35.89 19.04 36.75
N GLY A 6 36.08 18.42 35.60
CA GLY A 6 35.05 17.89 34.70
C GLY A 6 35.76 17.21 33.52
N ALA A 7 35.60 15.89 33.32
CA ALA A 7 34.63 15.31 32.37
C ALA A 7 34.97 15.69 30.91
N CYS A 8 35.05 14.83 29.92
CA CYS A 8 34.81 13.40 29.73
C CYS A 8 35.72 12.99 28.57
N TRP A 9 36.14 11.73 28.53
CA TRP A 9 36.88 11.21 27.39
C TRP A 9 35.95 11.20 26.17
N GLU A 10 36.36 11.94 25.13
CA GLU A 10 35.87 11.78 23.76
C GLU A 10 36.20 10.37 23.26
N GLY A 11 35.29 9.83 22.45
CA GLY A 11 35.58 8.73 21.55
C GLY A 11 34.71 7.49 21.75
N GLN A 12 33.42 7.60 21.44
CA GLN A 12 32.68 6.51 20.77
C GLN A 12 31.41 7.10 20.14
N GLU A 13 31.59 7.81 19.04
CA GLU A 13 30.53 8.01 18.05
C GLU A 13 30.54 6.76 17.15
N ASP A 14 29.37 6.39 16.63
CA ASP A 14 29.12 5.38 15.58
C ASP A 14 28.77 3.93 16.03
N GLU A 15 27.67 3.72 16.76
CA GLU A 15 26.94 2.43 16.78
C GLU A 15 25.39 2.56 16.77
N ASP A 16 24.83 3.70 16.33
CA ASP A 16 23.37 3.93 16.29
C ASP A 16 22.77 3.97 14.87
N GLU A 17 23.43 3.39 13.86
CA GLU A 17 23.02 3.46 12.44
C GLU A 17 22.71 2.08 11.81
N ASP A 18 22.03 1.18 12.54
CA ASP A 18 21.55 -0.10 11.96
C ASP A 18 20.33 -0.67 12.72
N LEU A 19 19.41 0.21 13.13
CA LEU A 19 18.08 -0.22 13.59
C LEU A 19 17.06 0.09 12.50
N PRO A 20 16.21 -0.89 12.09
CA PRO A 20 15.13 -0.62 11.15
C PRO A 20 14.30 0.54 11.68
N GLN A 21 14.00 1.50 10.81
CA GLN A 21 13.21 2.68 11.15
C GLN A 21 11.82 2.21 11.58
N MET A 22 11.65 2.01 12.88
CA MET A 22 10.41 1.54 13.48
C MET A 22 9.35 2.59 13.18
N ASP A 23 8.24 2.20 12.57
CA ASP A 23 7.17 3.08 12.06
C ASP A 23 6.35 3.77 13.17
N GLY A 24 6.77 3.60 14.42
CA GLY A 24 6.13 4.17 15.59
C GLY A 24 4.87 3.43 16.04
N THR A 25 4.59 2.23 15.51
CA THR A 25 3.41 1.44 15.86
C THR A 25 3.77 0.18 16.66
N CYS A 26 2.80 -0.38 17.37
CA CYS A 26 2.97 -1.58 18.19
C CYS A 26 2.95 -2.86 17.35
N ASP A 27 4.03 -3.62 17.40
CA ASP A 27 4.21 -4.88 16.65
C ASP A 27 3.32 -6.05 17.10
N ALA A 28 2.66 -5.92 18.25
CA ALA A 28 1.83 -6.97 18.83
C ALA A 28 0.31 -6.72 18.64
N CYS A 29 -0.07 -5.57 18.09
CA CYS A 29 -1.46 -5.27 17.74
C CYS A 29 -1.84 -5.91 16.41
N GLU A 30 -3.15 -6.03 16.16
CA GLU A 30 -3.63 -6.40 14.84
C GLU A 30 -3.28 -5.29 13.83
N PRO A 31 -2.93 -5.61 12.58
CA PRO A 31 -2.42 -4.63 11.60
C PRO A 31 -3.38 -3.46 11.35
N ASP A 32 -4.69 -3.70 11.39
CA ASP A 32 -5.72 -2.69 11.15
C ASP A 32 -6.08 -1.86 12.41
N GLU A 33 -5.58 -2.26 13.59
CA GLU A 33 -5.86 -1.62 14.89
C GLU A 33 -4.58 -1.27 15.66
N ALA A 34 -3.45 -1.13 14.95
CA ALA A 34 -2.14 -0.91 15.54
C ALA A 34 -2.10 0.39 16.36
N GLN A 35 -1.82 0.25 17.66
CA GLN A 35 -1.67 1.38 18.57
C GLN A 35 -0.25 1.96 18.49
N PRO A 36 -0.04 3.25 18.80
CA PRO A 36 1.29 3.83 18.81
C PRO A 36 2.20 3.13 19.83
N ALA A 37 3.45 2.93 19.43
CA ALA A 37 4.50 2.39 20.27
C ALA A 37 4.91 3.42 21.33
N VAL A 38 4.97 2.99 22.59
CA VAL A 38 5.44 3.82 23.71
C VAL A 38 6.69 3.25 24.35
N GLN A 39 6.99 1.97 24.11
CA GLN A 39 8.11 1.27 24.69
C GLN A 39 8.72 0.28 23.69
N VAL A 40 10.03 0.12 23.71
CA VAL A 40 10.78 -0.85 22.88
C VAL A 40 11.55 -1.80 23.77
N CYS A 41 11.49 -3.08 23.43
CA CYS A 41 12.36 -4.09 24.01
C CYS A 41 13.67 -4.16 23.22
N VAL A 42 14.78 -3.75 23.81
CA VAL A 42 16.11 -3.84 23.15
C VAL A 42 16.59 -5.29 22.99
N THR A 43 16.03 -6.23 23.77
CA THR A 43 16.36 -7.66 23.67
C THR A 43 15.64 -8.33 22.50
N CYS A 44 14.37 -8.00 22.28
CA CYS A 44 13.56 -8.58 21.21
C CYS A 44 13.46 -7.69 19.96
N ARG A 45 13.91 -6.44 20.05
CA ARG A 45 13.79 -5.39 19.01
C ARG A 45 12.34 -5.17 18.52
N PHE A 46 11.39 -5.23 19.44
CA PHE A 46 9.97 -4.95 19.17
C PHE A 46 9.48 -3.72 19.93
N ALA A 47 8.61 -2.96 19.28
CA ALA A 47 7.84 -1.86 19.81
C ALA A 47 6.49 -2.34 20.35
N PHE A 48 6.12 -1.80 21.50
CA PHE A 48 4.89 -2.14 22.19
C PHE A 48 4.13 -0.88 22.59
N CYS A 49 2.80 -0.94 22.44
CA CYS A 49 1.88 -0.08 23.18
C CYS A 49 1.91 -0.45 24.66
N SER A 50 1.35 0.40 25.52
CA SER A 50 1.38 0.19 26.98
C SER A 50 0.82 -1.17 27.41
N VAL A 51 -0.25 -1.64 26.77
CA VAL A 51 -0.91 -2.92 27.07
C VAL A 51 -0.02 -4.11 26.74
N HIS A 52 0.60 -4.09 25.56
CA HIS A 52 1.46 -5.19 25.11
C HIS A 52 2.83 -5.17 25.79
N ALA A 53 3.32 -3.99 26.18
CA ALA A 53 4.54 -3.83 26.96
C ALA A 53 4.42 -4.46 28.36
N ASP A 54 3.30 -4.22 29.03
CA ASP A 54 3.02 -4.82 30.34
C ASP A 54 2.93 -6.34 30.26
N LYS A 55 2.26 -6.86 29.22
CA LYS A 55 2.17 -8.30 28.99
C LYS A 55 3.53 -8.91 28.67
N HIS A 56 4.33 -8.22 27.87
CA HIS A 56 5.69 -8.63 27.51
C HIS A 56 6.60 -8.72 28.75
N THR A 57 6.60 -7.68 29.60
CA THR A 57 7.43 -7.63 30.82
C THR A 57 7.04 -8.74 31.81
N ARG A 58 5.74 -9.03 31.94
CA ARG A 58 5.25 -10.12 32.81
C ARG A 58 5.68 -11.50 32.33
N SER A 59 5.77 -11.71 31.01
CA SER A 59 6.09 -13.02 30.42
C SER A 59 7.59 -13.27 30.28
N THR A 60 8.38 -12.23 30.00
CA THR A 60 9.79 -12.39 29.61
C THR A 60 10.77 -11.75 30.59
N ARG A 61 10.30 -10.80 31.40
CA ARG A 61 11.14 -9.95 32.28
C ARG A 61 12.25 -9.19 31.53
N HIS A 62 12.11 -9.02 30.22
CA HIS A 62 13.06 -8.21 29.45
C HIS A 62 12.91 -6.73 29.81
N PRO A 63 14.02 -5.97 29.84
CA PRO A 63 13.97 -4.53 30.07
C PRO A 63 13.38 -3.81 28.87
N LEU A 64 12.43 -2.91 29.15
CA LEU A 64 11.81 -2.04 28.15
C LEU A 64 12.33 -0.61 28.30
N HIS A 65 12.61 0.03 27.17
CA HIS A 65 12.99 1.44 27.08
C HIS A 65 11.83 2.26 26.52
N LEU A 66 11.66 3.50 26.96
CA LEU A 66 10.67 4.40 26.39
C LEU A 66 11.01 4.70 24.92
N TYR A 67 10.01 4.60 24.06
CA TYR A 67 10.14 4.98 22.66
C TYR A 67 9.89 6.48 22.53
N CYS A 68 10.93 7.23 22.17
CA CYS A 68 10.79 8.60 21.69
C CYS A 68 10.77 8.56 20.17
N ALA A 69 9.59 8.77 19.56
CA ALA A 69 9.54 9.06 18.13
C ALA A 69 10.35 10.34 17.87
N PRO A 70 11.24 10.38 16.86
CA PRO A 70 11.87 11.61 16.44
C PRO A 70 10.78 12.60 15.99
N ASP A 71 10.92 13.87 16.40
CA ASP A 71 9.93 14.93 16.15
C ASP A 71 9.58 14.98 14.65
N PRO A 72 8.29 15.00 14.28
CA PRO A 72 7.93 15.19 12.88
C PRO A 72 8.47 16.55 12.41
N ALA A 73 9.28 16.53 11.36
CA ALA A 73 9.77 17.73 10.71
C ALA A 73 8.58 18.65 10.36
N PRO A 74 8.68 19.97 10.59
CA PRO A 74 7.57 20.87 10.36
C PRO A 74 7.14 20.85 8.89
N PRO A 75 5.83 20.90 8.60
CA PRO A 75 5.31 20.78 7.24
C PRO A 75 5.74 21.99 6.38
N PRO A 76 5.90 21.80 5.05
CA PRO A 76 6.30 22.88 4.16
C PRO A 76 5.16 23.89 4.05
N HIS A 77 5.52 25.17 4.16
CA HIS A 77 4.60 26.30 4.16
C HIS A 77 3.78 26.38 2.86
N THR A 78 2.45 26.34 3.00
CA THR A 78 1.52 26.86 1.98
C THR A 78 0.60 27.91 2.62
N HIS A 79 0.74 29.15 2.13
CA HIS A 79 -0.19 30.28 2.30
C HIS A 79 -1.64 29.85 1.93
N ARG A 80 -2.74 30.26 2.60
CA ARG A 80 -3.19 31.65 2.83
C ARG A 80 -4.46 31.78 3.73
N GLU A 81 -4.55 32.93 4.43
CA GLU A 81 -5.71 33.74 4.96
C GLU A 81 -6.70 33.13 5.99
N PRO A 82 -7.12 33.86 7.07
CA PRO A 82 -7.93 35.08 6.92
C PRO A 82 -7.84 36.23 7.99
N VAL A 83 -8.17 37.44 7.50
CA VAL A 83 -8.96 38.56 8.12
C VAL A 83 -8.35 39.41 9.26
N GLU A 84 -8.13 40.67 8.89
CA GLU A 84 -8.24 41.97 9.60
C GLU A 84 -7.94 42.11 11.10
N GLY A 85 -6.99 43.02 11.42
CA GLY A 85 -6.85 43.58 12.77
C GLY A 85 -5.57 44.38 13.08
N ALA A 86 -5.38 45.51 12.41
CA ALA A 86 -4.76 46.78 12.87
C ALA A 86 -3.34 46.87 13.54
N GLU A 87 -2.58 47.85 13.00
CA GLU A 87 -1.63 48.80 13.64
C GLU A 87 -0.10 48.66 13.43
N ALA A 88 0.38 49.56 12.54
CA ALA A 88 1.51 50.51 12.67
C ALA A 88 2.99 50.13 12.32
N GLN A 89 3.47 50.81 11.26
CA GLN A 89 4.78 51.49 11.05
C GLN A 89 6.06 50.60 10.96
N SER A 90 7.04 50.79 10.06
CA SER A 90 7.40 51.85 9.09
C SER A 90 8.59 51.43 8.22
N GLY A 91 8.71 51.97 6.98
CA GLY A 91 9.93 52.10 6.14
C GLY A 91 10.23 50.91 5.22
N GLY A 92 10.15 50.96 3.87
CA GLY A 92 10.87 51.81 2.89
C GLY A 92 12.14 51.06 2.42
N ALA A 93 12.46 50.77 1.15
CA ALA A 93 12.06 51.27 -0.17
C ALA A 93 12.48 50.25 -1.29
N GLU A 94 11.77 50.32 -2.44
CA GLU A 94 12.20 50.19 -3.87
C GLU A 94 13.16 49.05 -4.30
N GLY A 95 12.99 48.30 -5.39
CA GLY A 95 12.09 48.30 -6.55
C GLY A 95 12.64 47.31 -7.61
N GLY A 96 11.81 46.88 -8.58
CA GLY A 96 12.29 46.15 -9.77
C GLY A 96 11.30 45.15 -10.39
N SER A 97 10.67 45.57 -11.49
CA SER A 97 9.79 44.88 -12.44
C SER A 97 10.37 43.60 -13.07
N GLY A 98 9.53 42.56 -13.27
CA GLY A 98 9.11 42.03 -14.59
C GLY A 98 10.08 40.93 -15.07
N GLU A 99 9.70 39.77 -15.59
CA GLU A 99 8.61 39.39 -16.49
C GLU A 99 8.22 37.91 -16.27
N GLU A 100 7.06 37.58 -16.82
CA GLU A 100 6.38 36.29 -16.87
C GLU A 100 7.08 35.31 -17.82
N GLU A 101 7.18 34.03 -17.44
CA GLU A 101 7.02 32.93 -18.39
C GLU A 101 6.06 31.91 -17.77
N GLU A 102 4.91 31.79 -18.42
CA GLU A 102 3.97 30.69 -18.29
C GLU A 102 4.63 29.41 -18.82
N ASP A 103 4.57 28.32 -18.06
CA ASP A 103 4.51 27.00 -18.68
C ASP A 103 3.47 26.16 -17.97
N ALA A 104 2.68 25.49 -18.80
CA ALA A 104 1.36 24.99 -18.55
C ALA A 104 1.31 23.80 -17.58
N GLU A 105 0.22 23.75 -16.82
CA GLU A 105 -0.37 22.51 -16.33
C GLU A 105 -0.49 21.48 -17.48
N GLU A 106 -0.03 20.25 -17.26
CA GLU A 106 -0.88 19.09 -17.50
C GLU A 106 -0.31 17.84 -16.80
N GLY A 107 -1.18 17.12 -16.12
CA GLY A 107 -0.86 15.78 -15.62
C GLY A 107 -1.50 15.50 -14.28
N GLY A 108 -2.83 15.51 -14.23
CA GLY A 108 -3.55 14.80 -13.16
C GLY A 108 -2.94 13.41 -13.06
N LYS A 109 -2.29 13.11 -11.93
CA LYS A 109 -1.78 11.78 -11.61
C LYS A 109 -2.98 10.83 -11.70
N ARG A 110 -3.11 10.18 -12.86
CA ARG A 110 -3.85 8.92 -12.94
C ARG A 110 -3.16 8.03 -11.93
N ASP A 111 -3.85 7.75 -10.83
CA ASP A 111 -3.41 6.81 -9.79
C ASP A 111 -3.23 5.44 -10.46
N THR A 112 -2.06 5.27 -11.04
CA THR A 112 -1.59 4.03 -11.60
C THR A 112 -1.07 3.24 -10.42
N VAL A 113 -1.59 2.02 -10.25
CA VAL A 113 -1.14 1.13 -9.20
C VAL A 113 0.21 0.60 -9.61
N THR A 114 1.26 1.27 -9.14
CA THR A 114 2.65 0.94 -9.46
C THR A 114 3.40 0.65 -8.17
N VAL A 115 4.22 -0.40 -8.16
CA VAL A 115 5.11 -0.71 -7.03
C VAL A 115 6.49 -0.16 -7.35
N GLU A 116 6.91 0.87 -6.61
CA GLU A 116 8.13 1.62 -6.90
C GLU A 116 9.39 0.73 -6.88
N ARG A 117 9.46 -0.23 -5.95
CA ARG A 117 10.61 -1.15 -5.85
C ARG A 117 10.76 -2.12 -7.04
N LEU A 118 9.71 -2.30 -7.83
CA LEU A 118 9.69 -3.16 -9.02
C LEU A 118 9.96 -2.37 -10.32
N ARG A 119 10.19 -1.06 -10.21
CA ARG A 119 10.61 -0.24 -11.36
C ARG A 119 12.04 -0.57 -11.76
N CYS A 120 12.26 -0.58 -13.06
CA CYS A 120 13.60 -0.68 -13.62
C CYS A 120 14.41 0.55 -13.23
N LYS A 121 15.55 0.34 -12.57
CA LYS A 121 16.43 1.44 -12.13
C LYS A 121 17.09 2.19 -13.29
N GLU A 122 17.24 1.53 -14.45
CA GLU A 122 17.88 2.12 -15.62
C GLU A 122 16.91 2.96 -16.46
N HIS A 123 15.65 2.52 -16.58
CA HIS A 123 14.67 3.12 -17.50
C HIS A 123 13.49 3.79 -16.80
N GLY A 124 13.35 3.63 -15.47
CA GLY A 124 12.21 4.14 -14.70
C GLY A 124 10.86 3.47 -14.99
N GLN A 125 10.82 2.55 -15.96
CA GLN A 125 9.61 1.84 -16.39
C GLN A 125 9.30 0.66 -15.47
N GLU A 126 8.02 0.29 -15.41
CA GLU A 126 7.57 -0.86 -14.64
C GLU A 126 8.20 -2.18 -15.14
N GLY A 127 8.58 -3.02 -14.18
CA GLY A 127 9.04 -4.37 -14.45
C GLY A 127 7.90 -5.29 -14.83
N ALA A 128 7.59 -5.38 -16.13
CA ALA A 128 6.48 -6.16 -16.67
C ALA A 128 6.88 -7.53 -17.26
N LEU A 129 8.19 -7.78 -17.42
CA LEU A 129 8.72 -8.98 -18.08
C LEU A 129 9.76 -9.67 -17.19
N TYR A 130 10.11 -10.91 -17.52
CA TYR A 130 11.11 -11.69 -16.79
C TYR A 130 12.14 -12.29 -17.74
N CYS A 131 13.42 -12.10 -17.40
CA CYS A 131 14.53 -12.74 -18.09
C CYS A 131 14.91 -14.05 -17.40
N LYS A 132 14.83 -15.19 -18.11
CA LYS A 132 15.24 -16.49 -17.54
C LYS A 132 16.75 -16.61 -17.36
N THR A 133 17.54 -16.02 -18.26
CA THR A 133 19.01 -16.12 -18.23
C THR A 133 19.59 -15.45 -16.99
N ASP A 134 19.09 -14.26 -16.66
CA ASP A 134 19.58 -13.46 -15.52
C ASP A 134 18.69 -13.60 -14.28
N GLU A 135 17.66 -14.45 -14.36
CA GLU A 135 16.65 -14.70 -13.34
C GLU A 135 16.04 -13.43 -12.70
N LYS A 136 15.78 -12.38 -13.48
CA LYS A 136 15.32 -11.08 -12.96
C LYS A 136 14.12 -10.49 -13.69
N ILE A 137 13.33 -9.70 -12.95
CA ILE A 137 12.25 -8.88 -13.49
C ILE A 137 12.88 -7.69 -14.24
N ILE A 138 12.39 -7.42 -15.45
CA ILE A 138 12.88 -6.36 -16.34
C ILE A 138 11.73 -5.57 -16.93
N CYS A 139 12.00 -4.33 -17.35
CA CYS A 139 11.04 -3.55 -18.13
C CYS A 139 11.10 -3.90 -19.63
N VAL A 140 10.13 -3.40 -20.40
CA VAL A 140 10.08 -3.60 -21.86
C VAL A 140 11.31 -3.04 -22.57
N VAL A 141 11.85 -1.90 -22.11
CA VAL A 141 13.03 -1.29 -22.73
C VAL A 141 14.27 -2.19 -22.58
N CYS A 142 14.47 -2.75 -21.39
CA CYS A 142 15.51 -3.76 -21.15
C CYS A 142 15.41 -4.95 -22.10
N ALA A 143 14.19 -5.40 -22.40
CA ALA A 143 13.93 -6.57 -23.24
C ALA A 143 14.08 -6.28 -24.75
N VAL A 144 13.93 -5.04 -25.20
CA VAL A 144 13.97 -4.71 -26.65
C VAL A 144 15.30 -4.08 -27.06
N HIS A 145 15.84 -3.19 -26.22
CA HIS A 145 17.04 -2.41 -26.53
C HIS A 145 18.15 -2.52 -25.48
N GLY A 146 17.87 -3.11 -24.32
CA GLY A 146 18.83 -3.27 -23.24
C GLY A 146 19.65 -4.55 -23.31
N GLU A 147 20.31 -4.88 -22.20
CA GLU A 147 21.20 -6.04 -22.06
C GLU A 147 20.48 -7.39 -22.19
N HIS A 148 19.15 -7.41 -22.20
CA HIS A 148 18.33 -8.62 -22.20
C HIS A 148 17.71 -8.96 -23.56
N HIS A 149 17.97 -8.18 -24.60
CA HIS A 149 17.31 -8.32 -25.90
C HIS A 149 17.58 -9.64 -26.65
N GLN A 150 18.57 -10.41 -26.21
CA GLN A 150 18.92 -11.73 -26.77
C GLN A 150 18.66 -12.88 -25.78
N HIS A 151 18.10 -12.58 -24.61
CA HIS A 151 17.81 -13.58 -23.59
C HIS A 151 16.40 -14.16 -23.76
N ASP A 152 16.14 -15.29 -23.11
CA ASP A 152 14.81 -15.90 -23.08
C ASP A 152 13.91 -15.10 -22.13
N ILE A 153 13.00 -14.32 -22.71
CA ILE A 153 12.07 -13.43 -22.01
C ILE A 153 10.68 -14.03 -22.00
N ILE A 154 10.06 -14.06 -20.81
CA ILE A 154 8.70 -14.56 -20.58
C ILE A 154 7.89 -13.57 -19.75
N THR A 155 6.58 -13.79 -19.67
CA THR A 155 5.69 -12.99 -18.82
C THR A 155 5.90 -13.30 -17.34
N LEU A 156 5.52 -12.37 -16.45
CA LEU A 156 5.64 -12.55 -14.99
C LEU A 156 4.85 -13.77 -14.48
N ARG A 157 3.67 -14.02 -15.04
CA ARG A 157 2.84 -15.19 -14.68
C ARG A 157 3.57 -16.49 -15.02
N GLU A 158 4.12 -16.59 -16.22
CA GLU A 158 4.90 -17.76 -16.64
C GLU A 158 6.15 -17.93 -15.76
N ALA A 159 6.81 -16.83 -15.42
CA ALA A 159 7.99 -16.83 -14.58
C ALA A 159 7.70 -17.34 -13.16
N TYR A 160 6.59 -16.92 -12.56
CA TYR A 160 6.14 -17.43 -11.26
C TYR A 160 5.94 -18.95 -11.29
N HIS A 161 5.23 -19.46 -12.31
CA HIS A 161 5.01 -20.90 -12.45
C HIS A 161 6.30 -21.67 -12.72
N TRP A 162 7.18 -21.12 -13.56
CA TRP A 162 8.49 -21.70 -13.86
C TRP A 162 9.36 -21.78 -12.61
N GLN A 163 9.50 -20.69 -11.85
CA GLN A 163 10.31 -20.67 -10.63
C GLN A 163 9.72 -21.58 -9.54
N LYS A 164 8.38 -21.63 -9.43
CA LYS A 164 7.69 -22.51 -8.49
C LYS A 164 7.86 -23.99 -8.83
N SER A 165 8.01 -24.32 -10.12
CA SER A 165 8.22 -25.69 -10.58
C SER A 165 9.62 -26.24 -10.27
N LYS A 166 10.61 -25.37 -10.03
CA LYS A 166 11.95 -25.79 -9.59
C LYS A 166 11.86 -26.38 -8.18
N GLU A 167 12.57 -27.47 -7.93
CA GLU A 167 12.67 -28.05 -6.59
C GLU A 167 13.47 -27.12 -5.66
N GLY A 168 12.95 -26.91 -4.45
CA GLY A 168 13.63 -26.11 -3.42
C GLY A 168 14.69 -26.95 -2.68
N ILE A 169 15.52 -26.27 -1.90
CA ILE A 169 16.50 -26.92 -1.03
C ILE A 169 15.78 -27.46 0.20
N ASP A 170 15.85 -28.78 0.40
CA ASP A 170 15.37 -29.41 1.63
C ASP A 170 16.38 -29.18 2.77
N LEU A 171 16.22 -28.05 3.46
CA LEU A 171 17.08 -27.67 4.58
C LEU A 171 17.06 -28.68 5.72
N LEU A 172 15.94 -29.38 5.95
CA LEU A 172 15.85 -30.40 6.99
C LEU A 172 16.75 -31.59 6.66
N ARG A 173 16.67 -32.12 5.44
CA ARG A 173 17.58 -33.17 4.99
C ARG A 173 19.04 -32.70 5.00
N CYS A 174 19.32 -31.49 4.52
CA CYS A 174 20.68 -30.94 4.54
C CYS A 174 21.27 -30.84 5.95
N THR A 175 20.47 -30.43 6.94
CA THR A 175 20.93 -30.38 8.36
C THR A 175 21.20 -31.76 8.92
N GLN A 176 20.36 -32.76 8.60
CA GLN A 176 20.56 -34.15 9.01
C GLN A 176 21.83 -34.75 8.39
N GLU A 177 22.02 -34.59 7.08
CA GLU A 177 23.23 -35.04 6.38
C GLU A 177 24.49 -34.37 6.94
N MET A 178 24.42 -33.06 7.20
CA MET A 178 25.52 -32.33 7.83
C MET A 178 25.87 -32.92 9.21
N ALA A 179 24.87 -33.19 10.04
CA ALA A 179 25.09 -33.77 11.37
C ALA A 179 25.78 -35.14 11.29
N GLU A 180 25.35 -36.00 10.36
CA GLU A 180 25.98 -37.31 10.14
C GLU A 180 27.41 -37.18 9.58
N ARG A 181 27.68 -36.22 8.68
CA ARG A 181 29.02 -35.90 8.18
C ARG A 181 29.96 -35.39 9.28
N ILE A 182 29.46 -34.60 10.22
CA ILE A 182 30.23 -34.13 11.39
C ILE A 182 30.52 -35.30 12.33
N LYS A 183 29.50 -36.10 12.66
CA LYS A 183 29.60 -37.25 13.56
C LYS A 183 30.59 -38.31 13.06
N THR A 184 30.59 -38.59 11.77
CA THR A 184 31.56 -39.51 11.15
C THR A 184 33.00 -39.01 11.28
N LYS A 185 33.24 -37.71 11.05
CA LYS A 185 34.58 -37.11 11.23
C LYS A 185 34.99 -37.01 12.69
N TRP A 186 34.05 -36.73 13.59
CA TRP A 186 34.28 -36.70 15.04
C TRP A 186 34.75 -38.05 15.61
N THR A 187 34.28 -39.16 15.03
CA THR A 187 34.62 -40.52 15.48
C THR A 187 35.92 -41.04 14.85
N SER A 188 36.50 -40.33 13.89
CA SER A 188 37.75 -40.72 13.23
C SER A 188 38.97 -40.35 14.09
N PRO A 189 39.91 -41.27 14.31
CA PRO A 189 41.15 -40.98 15.04
C PRO A 189 42.18 -40.18 14.23
N ASP A 190 41.92 -39.91 12.95
CA ASP A 190 42.90 -39.36 12.00
C ASP A 190 42.89 -37.81 11.92
N MET A 191 42.12 -37.13 12.77
CA MET A 191 41.93 -35.67 12.74
C MET A 191 42.35 -35.02 14.07
N SER A 192 43.10 -33.92 13.99
CA SER A 192 43.38 -33.06 15.14
C SER A 192 42.12 -32.29 15.58
N LYS A 193 42.16 -31.73 16.80
CA LYS A 193 41.07 -30.87 17.30
C LYS A 193 40.87 -29.63 16.42
N GLU A 194 41.97 -29.00 16.03
CA GLU A 194 41.99 -27.79 15.21
C GLU A 194 41.43 -28.08 13.80
N GLU A 195 41.82 -29.20 13.21
CA GLU A 195 41.30 -29.65 11.91
C GLU A 195 39.79 -29.94 11.96
N LEU A 196 39.31 -30.51 13.06
CA LEU A 196 37.90 -30.78 13.28
C LEU A 196 37.09 -29.49 13.48
N GLU A 197 37.61 -28.51 14.22
CA GLU A 197 36.97 -27.19 14.39
C GLU A 197 36.80 -26.49 13.02
N VAL A 198 37.86 -26.48 12.19
CA VAL A 198 37.79 -25.92 10.83
C VAL A 198 36.74 -26.64 9.98
N TYR A 199 36.72 -27.98 10.03
CA TYR A 199 35.75 -28.77 9.29
C TYR A 199 34.31 -28.46 9.72
N VAL A 200 34.03 -28.41 11.02
CA VAL A 200 32.69 -28.07 11.55
C VAL A 200 32.28 -26.67 11.08
N ASN A 201 33.15 -25.67 11.22
CA ASN A 201 32.87 -24.31 10.74
C ASN A 201 32.56 -24.28 9.24
N GLN A 202 33.28 -25.07 8.44
CA GLN A 202 33.01 -25.20 7.00
C GLN A 202 31.64 -25.83 6.72
N GLN A 203 31.26 -26.86 7.47
CA GLN A 203 29.95 -27.50 7.33
C GLN A 203 28.80 -26.52 7.62
N PHE A 204 28.91 -25.73 8.69
CA PHE A 204 27.93 -24.71 9.02
C PHE A 204 27.92 -23.54 8.02
N SER A 205 29.09 -23.14 7.51
CA SER A 205 29.17 -22.12 6.45
C SER A 205 28.42 -22.53 5.20
N GLU A 206 28.53 -23.80 4.81
CA GLU A 206 27.79 -24.35 3.68
C GLU A 206 26.28 -24.39 3.95
N LEU A 207 25.87 -24.81 5.16
CA LEU A 207 24.46 -24.77 5.54
C LEU A 207 23.90 -23.34 5.48
N HIS A 208 24.61 -22.35 6.01
CA HIS A 208 24.20 -20.94 5.92
C HIS A 208 24.07 -20.47 4.46
N ARG A 209 24.98 -20.91 3.58
CA ARG A 209 24.88 -20.63 2.14
C ARG A 209 23.60 -21.21 1.53
N LEU A 210 23.24 -22.44 1.89
CA LEU A 210 22.00 -23.09 1.44
C LEU A 210 20.75 -22.38 1.96
N VAL A 211 20.73 -21.98 3.23
CA VAL A 211 19.63 -21.21 3.82
C VAL A 211 19.43 -19.90 3.06
N ARG A 212 20.50 -19.12 2.82
CA ARG A 212 20.42 -17.86 2.06
C ARG A 212 19.97 -18.06 0.61
N LEU A 213 20.29 -19.20 0.00
CA LEU A 213 19.79 -19.52 -1.35
C LEU A 213 18.29 -19.76 -1.34
N GLU A 214 17.78 -20.52 -0.37
CA GLU A 214 16.34 -20.79 -0.28
C GLU A 214 15.54 -19.54 0.12
N GLU A 215 16.10 -18.70 0.99
CA GLU A 215 15.56 -17.39 1.31
C GLU A 215 15.43 -16.52 0.05
N ARG A 216 16.52 -16.36 -0.73
CA ARG A 216 16.48 -15.60 -1.99
C ARG A 216 15.48 -16.18 -2.98
N ARG A 217 15.41 -17.50 -3.11
CA ARG A 217 14.41 -18.16 -3.98
C ARG A 217 12.99 -17.83 -3.55
N THR A 218 12.72 -17.84 -2.24
CA THR A 218 11.39 -17.56 -1.69
C THR A 218 11.02 -16.09 -1.87
N LEU A 219 11.94 -15.16 -1.58
CA LEU A 219 11.74 -13.73 -1.82
C LEU A 219 11.47 -13.45 -3.31
N HIS A 220 12.24 -14.07 -4.20
CA HIS A 220 12.04 -13.93 -5.64
C HIS A 220 10.65 -14.39 -6.11
N LEU A 221 10.12 -15.47 -5.51
CA LEU A 221 8.74 -15.91 -5.77
C LEU A 221 7.70 -14.92 -5.26
N VAL A 222 7.95 -14.25 -4.14
CA VAL A 222 7.09 -13.17 -3.62
C VAL A 222 7.11 -11.98 -4.57
N ASP A 223 8.30 -11.53 -4.98
CA ASP A 223 8.45 -10.42 -5.93
C ASP A 223 7.74 -10.70 -7.26
N LEU A 224 7.87 -11.92 -7.80
CA LEU A 224 7.15 -12.33 -9.01
C LEU A 224 5.64 -12.33 -8.82
N LYS A 225 5.14 -12.82 -7.67
CA LYS A 225 3.71 -12.86 -7.38
C LYS A 225 3.15 -11.46 -7.24
N GLU A 226 3.87 -10.58 -6.56
CA GLU A 226 3.49 -9.18 -6.43
C GLU A 226 3.48 -8.48 -7.79
N ALA A 227 4.57 -8.54 -8.55
CA ALA A 227 4.68 -7.90 -9.85
C ALA A 227 3.52 -8.31 -10.77
N PHE A 228 3.22 -9.62 -10.81
CA PHE A 228 2.12 -10.14 -11.60
C PHE A 228 0.74 -9.64 -11.12
N LEU A 229 0.47 -9.62 -9.81
CA LEU A 229 -0.82 -9.16 -9.27
C LEU A 229 -0.99 -7.65 -9.39
N THR A 230 0.08 -6.87 -9.20
CA THR A 230 0.10 -5.42 -9.41
C THR A 230 -0.21 -5.08 -10.86
N ALA A 231 0.43 -5.76 -11.82
CA ALA A 231 0.14 -5.55 -13.24
C ALA A 231 -1.33 -5.86 -13.58
N GLN A 232 -1.89 -6.95 -13.03
CA GLN A 232 -3.30 -7.31 -13.22
C GLN A 232 -4.25 -6.27 -12.61
N ALA A 233 -3.92 -5.72 -11.44
CA ALA A 233 -4.70 -4.66 -10.80
C ALA A 233 -4.67 -3.37 -11.61
N ALA A 234 -3.49 -2.98 -12.12
CA ALA A 234 -3.34 -1.79 -12.97
C ALA A 234 -4.16 -1.91 -14.27
N GLU A 235 -4.15 -3.08 -14.91
CA GLU A 235 -4.99 -3.39 -16.07
C GLU A 235 -6.49 -3.26 -15.74
N SER A 236 -6.93 -3.88 -14.64
CA SER A 236 -8.34 -3.82 -14.21
C SER A 236 -8.80 -2.39 -13.92
N ILE A 237 -7.95 -1.59 -13.29
CA ILE A 237 -8.25 -0.17 -13.01
C ILE A 237 -8.36 0.61 -14.32
N ALA A 238 -7.42 0.42 -15.25
CA ALA A 238 -7.46 1.10 -16.54
C ALA A 238 -8.74 0.75 -17.31
N GLU A 239 -9.18 -0.52 -17.31
CA GLU A 239 -10.43 -0.94 -17.92
C GLU A 239 -11.66 -0.25 -17.29
N ILE A 240 -11.72 -0.21 -15.95
CA ILE A 240 -12.80 0.46 -15.21
C ILE A 240 -12.79 1.96 -15.52
N THR A 241 -11.63 2.60 -15.57
CA THR A 241 -11.51 4.03 -15.90
C THR A 241 -12.08 4.31 -17.28
N VAL A 242 -11.69 3.54 -18.30
CA VAL A 242 -12.22 3.70 -19.67
C VAL A 242 -13.74 3.49 -19.73
N HIS A 243 -14.25 2.47 -19.04
CA HIS A 243 -15.69 2.23 -18.97
C HIS A 243 -16.43 3.38 -18.27
N THR A 244 -15.86 3.91 -17.20
CA THR A 244 -16.43 5.03 -16.43
C THR A 244 -16.44 6.32 -17.25
N GLU A 245 -15.36 6.65 -17.95
CA GLU A 245 -15.26 7.79 -18.86
C GLU A 245 -16.35 7.70 -19.95
N ARG A 246 -16.54 6.52 -20.55
CA ARG A 246 -17.61 6.30 -21.54
C ARG A 246 -19.01 6.53 -20.95
N LEU A 247 -19.30 6.01 -19.75
CA LEU A 247 -20.59 6.24 -19.10
C LEU A 247 -20.82 7.73 -18.79
N GLN A 248 -19.77 8.45 -18.38
CA GLN A 248 -19.84 9.89 -18.14
C GLN A 248 -20.15 10.67 -19.43
N GLU A 249 -19.55 10.29 -20.55
CA GLU A 249 -19.87 10.88 -21.86
C GLU A 249 -21.31 10.61 -22.31
N GLU A 250 -21.78 9.37 -22.13
CA GLU A 250 -23.17 8.98 -22.43
C GLU A 250 -24.15 9.77 -21.56
N MET A 251 -23.88 9.89 -20.25
CA MET A 251 -24.67 10.74 -19.34
C MET A 251 -24.68 12.20 -19.79
N ALA A 252 -23.53 12.79 -20.10
CA ALA A 252 -23.42 14.17 -20.55
C ALA A 252 -24.20 14.40 -21.86
N SER A 253 -24.16 13.44 -22.78
CA SER A 253 -24.94 13.48 -24.01
C SER A 253 -26.45 13.45 -23.75
N ILE A 254 -26.92 12.56 -22.87
CA ILE A 254 -28.34 12.48 -22.48
C ILE A 254 -28.78 13.78 -21.80
N THR A 255 -27.98 14.31 -20.85
CA THR A 255 -28.28 15.58 -20.18
C THR A 255 -28.39 16.73 -21.17
N ARG A 256 -27.49 16.81 -22.16
CA ARG A 256 -27.57 17.81 -23.23
C ARG A 256 -28.85 17.66 -24.05
N GLN A 257 -29.18 16.45 -24.49
CA GLN A 257 -30.40 16.17 -25.26
C GLN A 257 -31.67 16.51 -24.47
N LEU A 258 -31.73 16.18 -23.18
CA LEU A 258 -32.86 16.55 -22.33
C LEU A 258 -32.99 18.08 -22.18
N GLY A 259 -31.87 18.79 -22.04
CA GLY A 259 -31.85 20.25 -22.00
C GLY A 259 -32.32 20.90 -23.31
N GLU A 260 -32.00 20.31 -24.46
CA GLU A 260 -32.51 20.75 -25.77
C GLU A 260 -34.02 20.53 -25.89
N LEU A 261 -34.52 19.35 -25.51
CA LEU A 261 -35.96 19.04 -25.53
C LEU A 261 -36.77 19.98 -24.63
N ASP A 262 -36.30 20.24 -23.41
CA ASP A 262 -36.95 21.11 -22.42
C ASP A 262 -36.96 22.60 -22.86
N ARG A 263 -36.02 23.02 -23.71
CA ARG A 263 -36.05 24.35 -24.37
C ARG A 263 -37.12 24.42 -25.45
N VAL A 264 -37.18 23.42 -26.33
CA VAL A 264 -38.18 23.34 -27.40
C VAL A 264 -39.60 23.27 -26.81
N GLU A 265 -39.79 22.55 -25.70
CA GLU A 265 -41.08 22.50 -25.00
C GLU A 265 -41.50 23.87 -24.46
N ARG A 266 -40.61 24.62 -23.81
CA ARG A 266 -40.91 25.98 -23.33
C ARG A 266 -41.19 26.96 -24.46
N GLU A 267 -40.45 26.89 -25.56
CA GLU A 267 -40.67 27.75 -26.74
C GLU A 267 -41.98 27.40 -27.46
N GLY A 268 -42.36 26.12 -27.52
CA GLY A 268 -43.64 25.66 -28.07
C GLY A 268 -44.85 26.09 -27.22
N VAL A 269 -44.72 26.07 -25.89
CA VAL A 269 -45.77 26.56 -24.97
C VAL A 269 -45.89 28.10 -25.03
N ALA A 270 -44.78 28.82 -25.17
CA ALA A 270 -44.79 30.28 -25.34
C ALA A 270 -45.41 30.71 -26.69
N ALA A 271 -45.17 29.96 -27.77
CA ALA A 271 -45.81 30.20 -29.07
C ALA A 271 -47.32 29.91 -29.04
N ALA A 272 -47.76 28.87 -28.32
CA ALA A 272 -49.19 28.58 -28.13
C ALA A 272 -49.91 29.61 -27.25
N ALA A 273 -49.22 30.22 -26.28
CA ALA A 273 -49.74 31.30 -25.45
C ALA A 273 -49.91 32.65 -26.20
N SER A 274 -49.31 32.81 -27.38
CA SER A 274 -49.35 34.05 -28.18
C SER A 274 -50.60 34.16 -29.10
N PHE A 275 -51.41 33.12 -29.22
CA PHE A 275 -52.63 33.10 -30.06
C PHE A 275 -53.96 33.04 -29.28
N GLY A 276 -53.95 33.21 -27.95
CA GLY A 276 -55.16 33.32 -27.14
C GLY A 276 -55.63 34.78 -26.96
N PRO A 277 -56.94 35.09 -26.99
CA PRO A 277 -57.44 36.44 -26.71
C PRO A 277 -57.15 36.83 -25.24
N PRO A 278 -57.08 38.14 -24.91
CA PRO A 278 -56.76 38.59 -23.57
C PRO A 278 -57.82 38.10 -22.58
N VAL A 279 -57.42 37.26 -21.62
CA VAL A 279 -58.25 36.86 -20.49
C VAL A 279 -58.25 38.02 -19.48
N PRO A 280 -59.42 38.47 -19.00
CA PRO A 280 -59.49 39.53 -18.00
C PRO A 280 -58.96 39.02 -16.65
N THR A 281 -58.31 39.93 -15.92
CA THR A 281 -57.78 39.74 -14.57
C THR A 281 -58.82 39.11 -13.63
N PRO A 282 -58.48 38.07 -12.85
CA PRO A 282 -59.38 37.54 -11.84
C PRO A 282 -59.46 38.51 -10.66
N PRO A 283 -60.62 38.63 -9.98
CA PRO A 283 -60.71 39.32 -8.72
C PRO A 283 -60.03 38.51 -7.61
N ASP A 284 -59.56 39.25 -6.61
CA ASP A 284 -58.88 38.78 -5.42
C ASP A 284 -59.71 37.74 -4.63
N PRO A 285 -59.16 36.57 -4.26
CA PRO A 285 -59.72 35.75 -3.22
C PRO A 285 -58.78 35.70 -1.99
N ALA A 286 -59.27 36.31 -0.91
CA ALA A 286 -59.33 35.86 0.49
C ALA A 286 -58.16 35.03 1.11
N PRO A 287 -57.89 35.20 2.42
CA PRO A 287 -56.63 34.80 3.04
C PRO A 287 -56.42 33.28 3.10
N ARG A 288 -55.14 32.89 2.99
CA ARG A 288 -54.64 31.52 3.06
C ARG A 288 -54.90 30.89 4.45
N PRO A 289 -55.28 29.61 4.55
CA PRO A 289 -55.10 28.87 5.79
C PRO A 289 -53.61 28.49 5.93
N GLU A 290 -53.04 28.76 7.10
CA GLU A 290 -51.71 28.30 7.49
C GLU A 290 -51.69 26.76 7.54
N LEU A 291 -50.73 26.15 6.85
CA LEU A 291 -50.38 24.74 7.02
C LEU A 291 -48.97 24.67 7.61
N GLU A 292 -48.88 23.95 8.71
CA GLU A 292 -47.73 23.90 9.62
C GLU A 292 -46.44 23.36 8.96
N PRO A 293 -45.26 23.87 9.36
CA PRO A 293 -43.99 23.44 8.83
C PRO A 293 -43.45 22.25 9.63
N ASP A 294 -43.91 21.03 9.37
CA ASP A 294 -43.11 19.82 9.65
C ASP A 294 -43.73 18.55 9.05
N VAL A 295 -43.53 18.33 7.74
CA VAL A 295 -43.59 16.99 7.16
C VAL A 295 -42.46 16.83 6.15
N ARG A 296 -41.35 16.21 6.57
CA ARG A 296 -40.33 15.69 5.65
C ARG A 296 -40.96 14.62 4.75
N PRO A 297 -40.81 14.67 3.42
CA PRO A 297 -41.13 13.52 2.59
C PRO A 297 -40.20 12.36 2.95
N ARG A 298 -40.76 11.21 3.35
CA ARG A 298 -39.97 9.98 3.48
C ARG A 298 -39.55 9.49 2.10
N LEU A 299 -38.24 9.27 1.93
CA LEU A 299 -37.71 8.55 0.77
C LEU A 299 -38.27 7.11 0.76
N PRO A 300 -38.58 6.55 -0.42
CA PRO A 300 -38.96 5.14 -0.53
C PRO A 300 -37.80 4.24 -0.08
N GLU A 301 -38.09 3.20 0.72
CA GLU A 301 -37.10 2.21 1.13
C GLU A 301 -36.51 1.47 -0.09
N PRO A 302 -35.22 1.07 -0.03
CA PRO A 302 -34.61 0.25 -1.06
C PRO A 302 -35.37 -1.07 -1.17
N ARG A 303 -35.78 -1.41 -2.40
CA ARG A 303 -36.35 -2.73 -2.69
C ARG A 303 -35.28 -3.79 -2.46
N HIS A 304 -35.61 -4.77 -1.63
CA HIS A 304 -34.80 -5.95 -1.37
C HIS A 304 -34.50 -6.67 -2.69
N ASP A 305 -33.24 -7.02 -2.94
CA ASP A 305 -32.86 -7.83 -4.12
C ASP A 305 -33.58 -9.19 -4.11
N PRO A 306 -33.94 -9.74 -5.28
CA PRO A 306 -34.54 -11.06 -5.38
C PRO A 306 -33.59 -12.12 -4.82
N ARG A 307 -34.07 -12.90 -3.84
CA ARG A 307 -33.39 -14.11 -3.38
C ARG A 307 -33.26 -15.09 -4.54
N ASP A 308 -32.03 -15.53 -4.77
CA ASP A 308 -31.66 -16.61 -5.69
C ASP A 308 -32.38 -17.91 -5.28
N PRO A 309 -33.24 -18.52 -6.12
CA PRO A 309 -33.95 -19.74 -5.80
C PRO A 309 -33.12 -20.96 -6.24
N HIS A 310 -32.02 -21.22 -5.54
CA HIS A 310 -31.32 -22.51 -5.62
C HIS A 310 -30.79 -22.94 -4.26
N ASP A 311 -31.68 -23.02 -3.27
CA ASP A 311 -31.45 -23.88 -2.11
C ASP A 311 -32.75 -24.49 -1.58
N PHE A 312 -33.07 -25.68 -2.09
CA PHE A 312 -33.87 -26.69 -1.38
C PHE A 312 -33.24 -28.04 -1.73
N GLY A 313 -32.57 -28.64 -0.75
CA GLY A 313 -31.92 -29.94 -0.87
C GLY A 313 -32.86 -31.14 -0.74
N GLU A 314 -32.32 -32.34 -1.00
CA GLU A 314 -32.60 -33.55 -0.23
C GLU A 314 -31.68 -34.72 -0.64
N GLY A 315 -31.28 -35.53 0.36
CA GLY A 315 -30.67 -36.85 0.23
C GLY A 315 -29.17 -36.86 0.57
N GLY A 316 -28.68 -37.29 1.75
CA GLY A 316 -29.16 -38.39 2.59
C GLY A 316 -28.23 -39.59 2.43
N SER A 317 -27.15 -39.65 3.22
CA SER A 317 -26.49 -40.92 3.59
C SER A 317 -25.71 -40.70 4.88
N GLY A 318 -26.22 -41.29 5.96
CA GLY A 318 -25.64 -41.18 7.29
C GLY A 318 -24.46 -42.10 7.50
N SER A 319 -23.68 -41.80 8.54
CA SER A 319 -23.22 -42.81 9.47
C SER A 319 -22.93 -42.16 10.82
N PHE A 320 -23.50 -42.81 11.83
CA PHE A 320 -23.66 -42.40 13.21
C PHE A 320 -22.73 -43.25 14.10
N MET A 321 -22.48 -42.73 15.30
CA MET A 321 -21.82 -43.29 16.50
C MET A 321 -20.32 -43.05 16.58
N GLY A 322 -19.76 -42.54 17.68
CA GLY A 322 -20.33 -42.22 18.99
C GLY A 322 -19.17 -42.04 19.97
N HIS A 323 -19.29 -41.10 20.91
CA HIS A 323 -18.28 -40.82 21.93
C HIS A 323 -18.59 -41.53 23.26
N THR A 324 -17.50 -41.99 23.90
CA THR A 324 -17.27 -42.10 25.37
C THR A 324 -17.99 -43.24 26.11
N PRO A 325 -17.54 -43.65 27.32
CA PRO A 325 -16.99 -42.86 28.43
C PRO A 325 -15.50 -42.53 28.36
#